data_AF-D2QLB7-F1
#
_entry.id   AF-D2QLB7-F1
#
_cell.length_a   1.000
_cell.length_b   1.000
_cell.length_c   1.000
_cell.angle_alpha   90.00
_cell.angle_beta   90.00
_cell.angle_gamma   90.00
#
_symmetry.space_group_name_H-M   'P 1'
#
loop_
_entity.id
_entity.type
_entity.pdbx_description
1 polymer ?
#
loop_
_entity_poly.entity_id
_entity_poly.type
_entity_poly.pdbx_seq_one_letter_code
_entity_poly.pdbx_strand_id
1 'polypeptide(L)'
;MTIEHALNDFYKQHGYGEGGGIDKKWDMIKFGPFAFPLPNLESRRRNIYLHDINHLVTGYDTNWKGESSVTSWEIATGGWGNIYFAWWLTLWGMAVGVMF
;
A
#
# COMPACT_ATOMS: atom_id res chain seq x y z
N MET A 1 -18.71 12.15 -4.71
CA MET A 1 -17.81 11.48 -3.75
C MET A 1 -16.44 12.13 -3.90
N THR A 2 -15.79 12.51 -2.79
CA THR A 2 -14.40 13.02 -2.81
C THR A 2 -13.42 11.87 -2.62
N ILE A 3 -12.15 12.05 -3.01
CA ILE A 3 -11.10 11.05 -2.80
C ILE A 3 -10.92 10.73 -1.32
N GLU A 4 -10.93 11.76 -0.47
CA GLU A 4 -10.84 11.61 0.99
C GLU A 4 -11.95 10.72 1.55
N HIS A 5 -13.19 10.92 1.09
CA HIS A 5 -14.32 10.10 1.52
C HIS A 5 -14.13 8.63 1.10
N ALA A 6 -13.73 8.41 -0.15
CA ALA A 6 -13.50 7.06 -0.68
C ALA A 6 -12.35 6.33 0.06
N LEU A 7 -11.28 7.04 0.41
CA LEU A 7 -10.18 6.49 1.21
C LEU A 7 -10.64 6.11 2.61
N ASN A 8 -11.40 6.97 3.29
CA ASN A 8 -11.90 6.67 4.62
C ASN A 8 -12.84 5.45 4.63
N ASP A 9 -13.70 5.31 3.61
CA ASP A 9 -14.53 4.11 3.44
C ASP A 9 -13.68 2.86 3.20
N PHE A 10 -12.66 2.96 2.34
CA PHE A 10 -11.70 1.89 2.07
C PHE A 10 -10.94 1.45 3.33
N TYR A 11 -10.45 2.40 4.13
CA TYR A 11 -9.78 2.11 5.40
C TYR A 11 -10.68 1.44 6.42
N LYS A 12 -11.95 1.86 6.47
CA LYS A 12 -12.95 1.23 7.33
C LYS A 12 -13.27 -0.20 6.89
N GLN A 13 -13.39 -0.43 5.58
CA GLN A 13 -13.64 -1.76 5.02
C GLN A 13 -12.51 -2.76 5.32
N HIS A 14 -11.25 -2.32 5.25
CA HIS A 14 -10.08 -3.18 5.43
C HIS A 14 -9.53 -3.17 6.87
N GLY A 15 -10.09 -2.35 7.76
CA GLY A 15 -9.69 -2.30 9.17
C GLY A 15 -8.33 -1.65 9.42
N TYR A 16 -7.91 -0.71 8.58
CA TYR A 16 -6.60 -0.04 8.71
C TYR A 16 -6.55 0.99 9.84
N GLY A 17 -7.72 1.41 10.34
CA GLY A 17 -7.86 2.42 11.39
C GLY A 17 -8.00 3.83 10.81
N GLU A 18 -8.11 4.81 11.69
CA GLU A 18 -8.30 6.21 11.30
C GLU A 18 -7.14 6.71 10.43
N GLY A 19 -7.47 7.39 9.32
CA GLY A 19 -6.50 7.91 8.36
C GLY A 19 -5.53 6.87 7.79
N GLY A 20 -5.92 5.59 7.72
CA GLY A 20 -5.07 4.51 7.22
C GLY A 20 -3.93 4.13 8.18
N GLY A 21 -4.02 4.51 9.47
CA GLY A 21 -2.99 4.19 10.46
C GLY A 21 -1.78 5.13 10.43
N ILE A 22 -1.97 6.38 9.97
CA ILE A 22 -0.93 7.41 9.91
C ILE A 22 -0.23 7.68 11.25
N ASP A 23 -0.90 7.46 12.38
CA ASP A 23 -0.30 7.69 13.70
C ASP A 23 0.44 6.47 14.27
N LYS A 24 0.34 5.31 13.60
CA LYS A 24 1.03 4.09 14.03
C LYS A 24 2.51 4.18 13.67
N LYS A 25 3.38 3.79 14.61
CA LYS A 25 4.84 3.66 14.35
C LYS A 25 5.23 2.37 13.66
N TRP A 26 4.40 1.34 13.78
CA TRP A 26 4.61 0.01 13.24
C TRP A 26 3.32 -0.46 12.58
N ASP A 27 3.48 -1.18 11.49
CA ASP A 27 2.44 -1.87 10.77
C ASP A 27 2.78 -3.36 10.71
N MET A 28 1.78 -4.22 10.47
CA MET A 28 1.98 -5.67 10.41
C MET A 28 1.62 -6.19 9.03
N ILE A 29 2.64 -6.50 8.22
CA ILE A 29 2.44 -7.12 6.92
C ILE A 29 2.20 -8.63 7.11
N LYS A 30 1.07 -9.13 6.62
CA LYS A 30 0.70 -10.55 6.73
C LYS A 30 1.00 -11.33 5.46
N PHE A 31 2.06 -12.12 5.45
CA PHE A 31 2.41 -13.00 4.34
C PHE A 31 2.12 -14.46 4.69
N GLY A 32 0.98 -14.97 4.21
CA GLY A 32 0.50 -16.30 4.58
C GLY A 32 0.29 -16.42 6.10
N PRO A 33 0.86 -17.44 6.77
CA PRO A 33 0.75 -17.60 8.21
C PRO A 33 1.67 -16.66 9.02
N PHE A 34 2.56 -15.92 8.36
CA PHE A 34 3.55 -15.07 9.01
C PHE A 34 3.10 -13.61 9.04
N ALA A 35 3.39 -12.92 10.14
CA ALA A 35 3.21 -11.48 10.28
C ALA A 35 4.56 -10.82 10.56
N PHE A 36 4.97 -9.91 9.68
CA PHE A 36 6.26 -9.21 9.78
C PHE A 36 6.03 -7.76 10.21
N PRO A 37 6.78 -7.25 11.21
CA PRO A 37 6.69 -5.85 11.59
C PRO A 37 7.32 -4.99 10.51
N LEU A 38 6.56 -4.04 9.98
CA LEU A 38 7.03 -3.02 9.07
C LEU A 38 7.11 -1.68 9.81
N PRO A 39 8.28 -1.02 9.83
CA PRO A 39 8.37 0.32 10.40
C PRO A 39 7.55 1.29 9.54
N ASN A 40 6.67 2.06 10.18
CA ASN A 40 5.87 3.07 9.49
C ASN A 40 6.66 4.39 9.42
N LEU A 41 7.70 4.38 8.58
CA LEU A 41 8.56 5.54 8.38
C LEU A 41 7.74 6.76 7.95
N GLU A 42 8.15 7.95 8.39
CA GLU A 42 7.44 9.20 8.07
C GLU A 42 7.25 9.41 6.56
N SER A 43 8.24 9.01 5.76
CA SER A 43 8.18 9.07 4.31
C SER A 43 7.07 8.17 3.72
N ARG A 44 6.81 6.99 4.30
CA ARG A 44 5.67 6.14 3.92
C ARG A 44 4.37 6.77 4.37
N ARG A 45 4.27 7.18 5.65
CA ARG A 45 3.05 7.75 6.24
C ARG A 45 2.48 8.93 5.47
N ARG A 46 3.35 9.80 5.00
CA ARG A 46 2.97 10.99 4.24
C ARG A 46 2.56 10.70 2.78
N ASN A 47 2.76 9.48 2.28
CA ASN A 47 2.59 9.17 0.86
C ASN A 47 1.78 7.90 0.59
N ILE A 48 1.51 7.06 1.59
CA ILE A 48 0.80 5.77 1.42
C ILE A 48 -0.61 5.94 0.84
N TYR A 49 -1.29 7.06 1.10
CA TYR A 49 -2.59 7.32 0.51
C TYR A 49 -2.55 7.35 -1.03
N LEU A 50 -1.40 7.67 -1.66
CA LEU A 50 -1.26 7.62 -3.12
C LEU A 50 -1.31 6.18 -3.64
N HIS A 51 -0.71 5.26 -2.90
CA HIS A 51 -0.80 3.82 -3.14
C HIS A 51 -2.24 3.32 -2.94
N ASP A 52 -2.89 3.72 -1.84
CA ASP A 52 -4.27 3.33 -1.58
C ASP A 52 -5.25 3.87 -2.62
N ILE A 53 -5.02 5.09 -3.14
CA ILE A 53 -5.79 5.64 -4.27
C ILE A 53 -5.67 4.77 -5.51
N ASN A 54 -4.52 4.12 -5.74
CA ASN A 54 -4.34 3.23 -6.87
C ASN A 54 -5.34 2.07 -6.84
N HIS A 55 -5.54 1.43 -5.67
CA HIS A 55 -6.57 0.42 -5.50
C HIS A 55 -7.96 0.94 -5.87
N LEU A 56 -8.31 2.16 -5.44
CA LEU A 56 -9.60 2.78 -5.74
C LEU A 56 -9.81 3.06 -7.23
N VAL A 57 -8.77 3.49 -7.93
CA VAL A 57 -8.84 3.87 -9.35
C VAL A 57 -8.83 2.65 -10.26
N THR A 58 -8.01 1.64 -9.93
CA THR A 58 -7.82 0.45 -10.77
C THR A 58 -8.77 -0.69 -10.44
N GLY A 59 -9.34 -0.70 -9.22
CA GLY A 59 -10.12 -1.82 -8.71
C GLY A 59 -9.27 -3.03 -8.33
N TYR A 60 -7.94 -2.89 -8.24
CA TYR A 60 -7.08 -3.94 -7.70
C TYR A 60 -7.37 -4.13 -6.20
N ASP A 61 -7.55 -5.38 -5.79
CA ASP A 61 -7.84 -5.76 -4.41
C ASP A 61 -6.59 -5.63 -3.50
N THR A 62 -6.74 -5.70 -2.18
CA THR A 62 -5.62 -5.65 -1.21
C THR A 62 -5.06 -7.04 -0.89
N ASN A 63 -5.32 -8.01 -1.77
CA ASN A 63 -4.71 -9.34 -1.70
C ASN A 63 -3.35 -9.32 -2.40
N TRP A 64 -2.52 -10.34 -2.21
CA TRP A 64 -1.16 -10.35 -2.75
C TRP A 64 -1.05 -10.17 -4.27
N LYS A 65 -2.06 -10.62 -5.04
CA LYS A 65 -2.12 -10.42 -6.49
C LYS A 65 -2.53 -8.98 -6.85
N GLY A 66 -3.41 -8.37 -6.06
CA GLY A 66 -3.80 -6.98 -6.27
C GLY A 66 -2.71 -6.00 -5.83
N GLU A 67 -2.06 -6.25 -4.68
CA GLU A 67 -0.86 -5.54 -4.22
C GLU A 67 0.28 -5.60 -5.26
N SER A 68 0.52 -6.78 -5.85
CA SER A 68 1.51 -6.92 -6.92
C SER A 68 1.11 -6.16 -8.19
N SER A 69 -0.18 -6.07 -8.50
CA SER A 69 -0.70 -5.30 -9.64
C SER A 69 -0.51 -3.80 -9.42
N VAL A 70 -0.85 -3.30 -8.22
CA VAL A 70 -0.64 -1.89 -7.83
C VAL A 70 0.84 -1.51 -7.87
N THR A 71 1.70 -2.30 -7.23
CA THR A 71 3.14 -2.01 -7.21
C THR A 71 3.80 -2.12 -8.58
N SER A 72 3.35 -3.04 -9.44
CA SER A 72 3.77 -3.10 -10.85
C SER A 72 3.36 -1.85 -11.62
N TRP A 73 2.13 -1.37 -11.41
CA TRP A 73 1.64 -0.13 -12.03
C TRP A 73 2.45 1.09 -11.56
N GLU A 74 2.74 1.19 -10.27
CA GLU A 74 3.53 2.28 -9.71
C GLU A 74 4.92 2.33 -10.33
N ILE A 75 5.59 1.18 -10.47
CA ILE A 75 6.89 1.08 -11.14
C ILE A 75 6.78 1.51 -12.61
N ALA A 76 5.77 1.02 -13.32
CA ALA A 76 5.58 1.31 -14.76
C ALA A 76 5.25 2.78 -15.06
N THR A 77 4.66 3.50 -14.09
CA THR A 77 4.21 4.89 -14.27
C THR A 77 5.20 5.94 -13.76
N GLY A 78 6.42 5.54 -13.41
CA GLY A 78 7.52 6.44 -13.03
C GLY A 78 7.98 6.28 -11.58
N GLY A 79 7.30 5.43 -10.80
CA GLY A 79 7.69 5.07 -9.44
C GLY A 79 7.62 6.20 -8.44
N TRP A 80 8.43 6.10 -7.39
CA TRP A 80 8.31 6.90 -6.17
C TRP A 80 9.36 8.03 -6.02
N GLY A 81 10.04 8.38 -7.11
CA GLY A 81 11.08 9.42 -7.11
C GLY A 81 12.14 9.17 -6.03
N ASN A 82 12.33 10.15 -5.13
CA ASN A 82 13.33 10.10 -4.05
C ASN A 82 12.85 9.40 -2.76
N ILE A 83 11.68 8.76 -2.77
CA ILE A 83 11.14 8.05 -1.61
C ILE A 83 11.64 6.61 -1.63
N TYR A 84 12.90 6.41 -1.26
CA TYR A 84 13.60 5.11 -1.39
C TYR A 84 12.92 3.95 -0.65
N PHE A 85 12.27 4.22 0.49
CA PHE A 85 11.55 3.18 1.22
C PHE A 85 10.31 2.68 0.46
N ALA A 86 9.64 3.56 -0.29
CA ALA A 86 8.54 3.16 -1.14
C ALA A 86 9.04 2.28 -2.29
N TRP A 87 10.17 2.61 -2.92
CA TRP A 87 10.82 1.75 -3.91
C TRP A 87 11.10 0.34 -3.40
N TRP A 88 11.61 0.22 -2.17
CA TRP A 88 11.87 -1.09 -1.58
C TRP A 88 10.59 -1.92 -1.44
N LEU A 89 9.50 -1.30 -0.97
CA LEU A 89 8.19 -1.95 -0.85
C LEU A 89 7.59 -2.32 -2.20
N THR A 90 7.65 -1.43 -3.19
CA THR A 90 7.06 -1.69 -4.51
C THR A 90 7.80 -2.77 -5.28
N LEU A 91 9.14 -2.75 -5.26
CA LEU A 91 9.93 -3.78 -5.93
C LEU A 91 9.68 -5.15 -5.28
N TRP A 92 9.55 -5.18 -3.96
CA TRP A 92 9.17 -6.40 -3.24
C TRP A 92 7.74 -6.87 -3.57
N GLY A 93 6.76 -5.97 -3.55
CA GLY A 93 5.37 -6.28 -3.91
C GLY A 93 5.21 -6.78 -5.34
N MET A 94 5.94 -6.17 -6.29
CA MET A 94 5.99 -6.63 -7.67
C MET A 94 6.60 -8.04 -7.76
N ALA A 95 7.71 -8.28 -7.06
CA ALA A 95 8.36 -9.60 -7.03
C ALA A 95 7.44 -10.69 -6.44
N VAL A 96 6.63 -10.36 -5.43
CA VAL A 96 5.61 -11.25 -4.88
C VAL A 96 4.60 -11.70 -5.96
N GLY A 97 4.32 -10.84 -6.94
CA GLY A 97 3.46 -11.14 -8.08
C GLY A 97 3.91 -12.31 -8.95
N VAL A 98 5.21 -12.63 -8.99
CA VAL A 98 5.75 -13.75 -9.78
C VAL A 98 5.29 -15.11 -9.24
N MET A 99 4.78 -15.16 -8.01
CA MET A 99 4.30 -16.40 -7.37
C MET A 99 2.82 -16.72 -7.63
N PHE A 100 2.10 -15.90 -8.42
CA PHE A 100 0.67 -16.07 -8.77
C PHE A 100 0.45 -16.14 -10.27
#